data_AF-A0A197SVX3-F1
#
_entry.id   AF-A0A197SVX3-F1
#
_cell.length_a   1.000
_cell.length_b   1.000
_cell.length_c   1.000
_cell.angle_alpha   90.00
_cell.angle_beta   90.00
_cell.angle_gamma   90.00
#
_symmetry.space_group_name_H-M   'P 1'
#
loop_
_entity.id
_entity.type
_entity.pdbx_description
1 polymer ?
#
loop_
_entity_poly.entity_id
_entity_poly.type
_entity_poly.pdbx_seq_one_letter_code
_entity_poly.pdbx_strand_id
1 'polypeptide(L)'
;MWTVAYALVATAGLWLLWLGAYVWDRADRMDRWLARAFQALVVLTLALTAVVVVLPLLAWSAVYLQTRHQVSRPDATVGAGLTVLVTYVAALVGTLWRRRQTVRTGLSKVMDVVRGRSGLSRAVPNGLLQYLTVWVVLIVLVAAFLLLLGWATATGWAWPLWMQICVPAVLLFIGAFLDQTWMSLHPFYRRRLASAFAVRREVLPGPGGTQVARPYDFATETTGLSEYGARKERFPQVIFAAAANLSGSDRTPPGRRAVSYSLSHDYVGGPDVGYACTACLEQRSKRHIARDLTVQSAVAISGAAFASAMGAQARAFQMLFALSNARLGSWLPNPGALSEQWNAPRWPSPPAPLIRRLPYLLREVFGRYPMDDRLVLVTDGGHYENLGLVELLRQGVRTAVCIDASGDIPPFAATLAQAIALAHEELGITITLHDPTDLVPGGSDPLQPPGVLSELNARLSRTSVVTGDIVYPESLDIDGHRSDKGTLIVARTTLTKDLPYELLSYAAAHPVFPHDSTSDQWFDHRQFDAYQTLGRCMGARVQELLDGMEASSEGREGSGTGG
;
A
#
# COMPACT_ATOMS: atom_id res chain seq x y z
N MET A 1 -1.65 -29.18 32.39
CA MET A 1 -1.10 -28.12 33.26
C MET A 1 0.36 -28.36 33.60
N TRP A 2 0.73 -29.46 34.28
CA TRP A 2 2.14 -29.77 34.60
C TRP A 2 3.07 -29.86 33.38
N THR A 3 2.60 -30.44 32.27
CA THR A 3 3.33 -30.49 31.00
C THR A 3 3.66 -29.10 30.42
N VAL A 4 2.74 -28.13 30.54
CA VAL A 4 2.97 -26.74 30.13
C VAL A 4 3.97 -26.07 31.07
N ALA A 5 3.87 -26.31 32.38
CA ALA A 5 4.82 -25.80 33.36
C ALA A 5 6.25 -26.30 33.08
N TYR A 6 6.43 -27.60 32.81
CA TYR A 6 7.73 -28.16 32.43
C TYR A 6 8.27 -27.58 31.12
N ALA A 7 7.42 -27.36 30.12
CA ALA A 7 7.81 -26.75 28.86
C ALA A 7 8.24 -25.27 29.02
N LEU A 8 7.55 -24.50 29.88
CA LEU A 8 7.94 -23.13 30.22
C LEU A 8 9.29 -23.08 30.94
N VAL A 9 9.52 -23.98 31.90
CA VAL A 9 10.81 -24.09 32.61
C VAL A 9 11.94 -24.47 31.66
N ALA A 10 11.71 -25.43 30.76
CA ALA A 10 12.69 -25.80 29.73
C ALA A 10 12.99 -24.64 28.78
N THR A 11 11.97 -23.86 28.39
CA THR A 11 12.12 -22.67 27.55
C THR A 11 12.97 -21.59 28.23
N ALA A 12 12.71 -21.34 29.52
CA ALA A 12 13.49 -20.40 30.32
C ALA A 12 14.95 -20.87 30.49
N GLY A 13 15.18 -22.17 30.72
CA GLY A 13 16.52 -22.75 30.79
C GLY A 13 17.31 -22.59 29.49
N LEU A 14 16.67 -22.86 28.34
CA LEU A 14 17.30 -22.71 27.03
C LEU A 14 17.58 -21.23 26.68
N TRP A 15 16.72 -20.31 27.13
CA TRP A 15 16.96 -18.87 27.01
C TRP A 15 18.20 -18.43 27.80
N LEU A 16 18.37 -18.90 29.04
CA LEU A 16 19.54 -18.60 29.86
C LEU A 16 20.83 -19.16 29.24
N LEU A 17 20.79 -20.37 28.67
CA LEU A 17 21.91 -20.96 27.94
C LEU A 17 22.27 -20.15 26.68
N TRP A 18 21.26 -19.70 25.94
CA TRP A 18 21.46 -18.84 24.78
C TRP A 18 22.07 -17.48 25.17
N LEU A 19 21.54 -16.83 26.23
CA LEU A 19 22.07 -15.58 26.75
C LEU A 19 23.53 -15.73 27.23
N GLY A 20 23.85 -16.83 27.90
CA GLY A 20 25.21 -17.13 28.32
C GLY A 20 26.17 -17.34 27.14
N ALA A 21 25.73 -18.06 26.10
CA ALA A 21 26.52 -18.24 24.88
C ALA A 21 26.71 -16.94 24.11
N TYR A 22 25.68 -16.10 24.02
CA TYR A 22 25.74 -14.78 23.38
C TYR A 22 26.75 -13.84 24.05
N VAL A 23 26.86 -13.90 25.38
CA VAL A 23 27.81 -13.07 26.15
C VAL A 23 29.24 -13.63 26.11
N TRP A 24 29.40 -14.97 25.99
CA TRP A 24 30.70 -15.64 26.14
C TRP A 24 31.39 -15.99 24.82
N ASP A 25 30.64 -16.24 23.74
CA ASP A 25 31.18 -16.78 22.48
C ASP A 25 31.14 -15.75 21.33
N ARG A 26 32.29 -15.49 20.70
CA ARG A 26 32.41 -14.72 19.44
C ARG A 26 32.17 -15.58 18.19
N ALA A 27 31.91 -16.88 18.33
CA ALA A 27 31.65 -17.75 17.18
C ALA A 27 30.17 -17.78 16.78
N ASP A 28 29.85 -17.18 15.63
CA ASP A 28 28.50 -17.07 15.03
C ASP A 28 27.68 -18.37 14.95
N ARG A 29 28.29 -19.54 15.10
CA ARG A 29 27.65 -20.83 14.80
C ARG A 29 26.84 -21.40 15.96
N MET A 30 27.36 -21.32 17.19
CA MET A 30 26.69 -21.86 18.38
C MET A 30 25.50 -20.98 18.80
N ASP A 31 25.68 -19.66 18.74
CA ASP A 31 24.63 -18.66 18.97
C ASP A 31 23.43 -18.87 18.03
N ARG A 32 23.68 -18.98 16.72
CA ARG A 32 22.61 -19.24 15.73
C ARG A 32 21.87 -20.55 15.96
N TRP A 33 22.56 -21.60 16.43
CA TRP A 33 21.92 -22.89 16.73
C TRP A 33 21.05 -22.78 17.99
N LEU A 34 21.56 -22.19 19.07
CA LEU A 34 20.82 -21.97 20.32
C LEU A 34 19.62 -21.05 20.11
N ALA A 35 19.76 -19.98 19.32
CA ALA A 35 18.65 -19.09 18.96
C ALA A 35 17.53 -19.85 18.22
N ARG A 36 17.88 -20.72 17.25
CA ARG A 36 16.90 -21.55 16.52
C ARG A 36 16.24 -22.58 17.43
N ALA A 37 17.02 -23.24 18.29
CA ALA A 37 16.50 -24.21 19.26
C ALA A 37 15.54 -23.54 20.25
N PHE A 38 15.89 -22.35 20.75
CA PHE A 38 15.05 -21.52 21.61
C PHE A 38 13.75 -21.13 20.91
N GLN A 39 13.82 -20.61 19.69
CA GLN A 39 12.64 -20.27 18.90
C GLN A 39 11.73 -21.49 18.68
N ALA A 40 12.29 -22.65 18.35
CA ALA A 40 11.52 -23.88 18.18
C ALA A 40 10.83 -24.31 19.49
N LEU A 41 11.52 -24.22 20.62
CA LEU A 41 10.99 -24.58 21.93
C LEU A 41 9.90 -23.60 22.40
N VAL A 42 10.06 -22.30 22.14
CA VAL A 42 9.02 -21.28 22.38
C VAL A 42 7.77 -21.60 21.56
N VAL A 43 7.92 -21.89 20.26
CA VAL A 43 6.78 -22.24 19.39
C VAL A 43 6.08 -23.50 19.89
N LEU A 44 6.84 -24.53 20.27
CA LEU A 44 6.29 -25.77 20.83
C LEU A 44 5.54 -25.52 22.14
N THR A 45 6.11 -24.70 23.04
CA THR A 45 5.50 -24.36 24.33
C THR A 45 4.23 -23.53 24.15
N LEU A 46 4.22 -22.59 23.22
CA LEU A 46 3.02 -21.82 22.85
C LEU A 46 1.94 -22.72 22.26
N ALA A 47 2.30 -23.63 21.35
CA ALA A 47 1.38 -24.60 20.78
C ALA A 47 0.79 -25.53 21.85
N LEU A 48 1.64 -26.04 22.76
CA LEU A 48 1.20 -26.86 23.89
C LEU A 48 0.28 -26.09 24.83
N THR A 49 0.59 -24.83 25.12
CA THR A 49 -0.27 -23.95 25.95
C THR A 49 -1.61 -23.70 25.29
N ALA A 50 -1.63 -23.47 23.96
CA ALA A 50 -2.86 -23.32 23.21
C ALA A 50 -3.75 -24.57 23.30
N VAL A 51 -3.16 -25.76 23.16
CA VAL A 51 -3.91 -27.03 23.21
C VAL A 51 -4.36 -27.41 24.62
N VAL A 52 -3.52 -27.21 25.63
CA VAL A 52 -3.76 -27.70 27.00
C VAL A 52 -4.54 -26.69 27.86
N VAL A 53 -4.48 -25.40 27.54
CA VAL A 53 -5.08 -24.33 28.36
C VAL A 53 -6.12 -23.56 27.56
N VAL A 54 -5.76 -23.03 26.39
CA VAL A 54 -6.65 -22.13 25.64
C VAL A 54 -7.85 -22.88 25.08
N LEU A 55 -7.66 -24.02 24.39
CA LEU A 55 -8.77 -24.79 23.83
C LEU A 55 -9.75 -25.29 24.91
N PRO A 56 -9.31 -25.88 26.05
CA PRO A 56 -10.22 -26.25 27.12
C PRO A 56 -10.94 -25.06 27.76
N LEU A 57 -10.27 -23.91 27.92
CA LEU A 57 -10.90 -22.68 28.43
C LEU A 57 -11.97 -22.16 27.47
N LEU A 58 -11.69 -22.15 26.16
CA LEU A 58 -12.65 -21.79 25.13
C LEU A 58 -13.85 -22.75 25.14
N ALA A 59 -13.60 -24.05 25.18
CA ALA A 59 -14.65 -25.08 25.28
C ALA A 59 -15.53 -24.87 26.52
N TRP A 60 -14.90 -24.69 27.69
CA TRP A 60 -15.62 -24.40 28.93
C TRP A 60 -16.44 -23.12 28.84
N SER A 61 -15.86 -22.03 28.32
CA SER A 61 -16.55 -20.74 28.18
C SER A 61 -17.76 -20.80 27.24
N ALA A 62 -17.66 -21.54 26.14
CA ALA A 62 -18.74 -21.73 25.18
C ALA A 62 -19.90 -22.52 25.83
N VAL A 63 -19.59 -23.61 26.53
CA VAL A 63 -20.59 -24.42 27.25
C VAL A 63 -21.22 -23.64 28.42
N TYR A 64 -20.42 -22.87 29.15
CA TYR A 64 -20.87 -22.02 30.26
C TYR A 64 -21.87 -20.95 29.79
N LEU A 65 -21.56 -20.25 28.69
CA LEU A 65 -22.46 -19.26 28.11
C LEU A 65 -23.74 -19.90 27.58
N GLN A 66 -23.65 -21.05 26.91
CA GLN A 66 -24.83 -21.76 26.41
C GLN A 66 -25.79 -22.18 27.54
N THR A 67 -25.25 -22.79 28.59
CA THR A 67 -26.03 -23.27 29.74
C THR A 67 -26.66 -22.13 30.52
N ARG A 68 -25.95 -21.01 30.70
CA ARG A 68 -26.46 -19.82 31.38
C ARG A 68 -27.58 -19.11 30.62
N HIS A 69 -27.55 -19.14 29.29
CA HIS A 69 -28.52 -18.44 28.44
C HIS A 69 -29.63 -19.35 27.87
N GLN A 70 -29.72 -20.62 28.34
CA GLN A 70 -30.75 -21.59 27.93
C GLN A 70 -30.90 -21.74 26.40
N VAL A 71 -29.79 -21.61 25.66
CA VAL A 71 -29.81 -21.82 24.21
C VAL A 71 -29.92 -23.33 23.95
N SER A 72 -31.05 -23.76 23.39
CA SER A 72 -31.36 -25.17 23.09
C SER A 72 -30.17 -25.90 22.48
N ARG A 73 -29.96 -27.16 22.87
CA ARG A 73 -29.00 -28.05 22.20
C ARG A 73 -29.35 -28.08 20.71
N PRO A 74 -28.49 -27.60 19.81
CA PRO A 74 -28.76 -27.75 18.39
C PRO A 74 -28.62 -29.24 18.09
N ASP A 75 -29.69 -29.87 17.60
CA ASP A 75 -29.62 -31.21 17.05
C ASP A 75 -28.63 -31.20 15.89
N ALA A 76 -27.42 -31.71 16.15
CA ALA A 76 -26.32 -32.19 15.29
C ALA A 76 -26.16 -31.67 13.84
N THR A 77 -26.74 -30.53 13.51
CA THR A 77 -26.73 -29.93 12.19
C THR A 77 -26.00 -28.61 12.30
N VAL A 78 -24.90 -28.53 11.55
CA VAL A 78 -23.96 -27.42 11.42
C VAL A 78 -24.64 -26.06 11.15
N GLY A 79 -25.95 -26.05 10.88
CA GLY A 79 -26.76 -24.87 10.56
C GLY A 79 -27.01 -23.88 11.70
N ALA A 80 -27.02 -24.29 12.98
CA ALA A 80 -27.36 -23.39 14.09
C ALA A 80 -26.26 -22.36 14.42
N GLY A 81 -24.99 -22.77 14.41
CA GLY A 81 -23.86 -21.86 14.62
C GLY A 81 -23.70 -20.86 13.48
N LEU A 82 -23.96 -21.31 12.24
CA LEU A 82 -23.94 -20.47 11.05
C LEU A 82 -25.12 -19.49 11.04
N THR A 83 -26.32 -19.91 11.41
CA THR A 83 -27.50 -19.01 11.52
C THR A 83 -27.33 -17.99 12.63
N VAL A 84 -26.83 -18.37 13.82
CA VAL A 84 -26.53 -17.40 14.88
C VAL A 84 -25.48 -16.38 14.42
N LEU A 85 -24.41 -16.81 13.75
CA LEU A 85 -23.40 -15.91 13.19
C LEU A 85 -23.99 -14.98 12.13
N VAL A 86 -24.79 -15.51 11.19
CA VAL A 86 -25.44 -14.75 10.11
C VAL A 86 -26.47 -13.76 10.67
N THR A 87 -27.29 -14.16 11.64
CA THR A 87 -28.27 -13.29 12.29
C THR A 87 -27.60 -12.23 13.14
N TYR A 88 -26.50 -12.56 13.82
CA TYR A 88 -25.74 -11.60 14.62
C TYR A 88 -24.99 -10.59 13.74
N VAL A 89 -24.35 -11.05 12.65
CA VAL A 89 -23.72 -10.16 11.65
C VAL A 89 -24.78 -9.30 10.96
N ALA A 90 -25.93 -9.85 10.57
CA ALA A 90 -27.03 -9.09 9.98
C ALA A 90 -27.64 -8.07 10.96
N ALA A 91 -27.76 -8.42 12.25
CA ALA A 91 -28.21 -7.50 13.29
C ALA A 91 -27.18 -6.41 13.58
N LEU A 92 -25.88 -6.74 13.59
CA LEU A 92 -24.79 -5.79 13.79
C LEU A 92 -24.69 -4.82 12.59
N VAL A 93 -24.71 -5.34 11.37
CA VAL A 93 -24.77 -4.52 10.14
C VAL A 93 -26.04 -3.67 10.11
N GLY A 94 -27.20 -4.25 10.44
CA GLY A 94 -28.48 -3.54 10.49
C GLY A 94 -28.53 -2.44 11.56
N THR A 95 -27.93 -2.66 12.73
CA THR A 95 -27.88 -1.68 13.82
C THR A 95 -26.85 -0.57 13.56
N LEU A 96 -25.69 -0.90 13.00
CA LEU A 96 -24.69 0.08 12.57
C LEU A 96 -25.18 0.93 11.38
N TRP A 97 -25.92 0.33 10.45
CA TRP A 97 -26.54 1.03 9.32
C TRP A 97 -27.70 1.93 9.76
N ARG A 98 -28.63 1.43 10.59
CA ARG A 98 -29.77 2.23 11.09
C ARG A 98 -29.38 3.34 12.06
N ARG A 99 -28.31 3.18 12.83
CA ARG A 99 -27.90 4.17 13.86
C ARG A 99 -26.74 5.07 13.44
N ARG A 100 -26.34 5.08 12.17
CA ARG A 100 -25.22 5.91 11.68
C ARG A 100 -25.44 7.40 11.96
N GLN A 101 -26.68 7.87 11.91
CA GLN A 101 -27.06 9.24 12.32
C GLN A 101 -27.08 9.41 13.85
N THR A 102 -27.70 8.49 14.61
CA THR A 102 -27.83 8.61 16.08
C THR A 102 -26.49 8.51 16.82
N VAL A 103 -25.58 7.66 16.34
CA VAL A 103 -24.21 7.56 16.88
C VAL A 103 -23.42 8.82 16.55
N ARG A 104 -23.58 9.40 15.35
CA ARG A 104 -23.01 10.72 15.00
C ARG A 104 -23.54 11.81 15.95
N THR A 105 -24.84 11.84 16.24
CA THR A 105 -25.46 12.81 17.17
C THR A 105 -25.06 12.59 18.64
N GLY A 106 -24.86 11.33 19.06
CA GLY A 106 -24.42 11.01 20.41
C GLY A 106 -22.95 11.37 20.65
N LEU A 107 -22.09 11.09 19.66
CA LEU A 107 -20.67 11.47 19.71
C LEU A 107 -20.48 12.99 19.62
N SER A 108 -21.29 13.70 18.81
CA SER A 108 -21.25 15.16 18.75
C SER A 108 -21.60 15.79 20.10
N LYS A 109 -22.59 15.26 20.82
CA LYS A 109 -22.93 15.72 22.18
C LYS A 109 -21.82 15.47 23.20
N VAL A 110 -21.16 14.31 23.16
CA VAL A 110 -20.01 14.02 24.04
C VAL A 110 -18.82 14.92 23.68
N MET A 111 -18.60 15.18 22.39
CA MET A 111 -17.56 16.09 21.90
C MET A 111 -17.85 17.56 22.21
N ASP A 112 -19.11 17.99 22.24
CA ASP A 112 -19.49 19.36 22.65
C ASP A 112 -19.23 19.56 24.15
N VAL A 113 -19.44 18.53 24.97
CA VAL A 113 -19.08 18.52 26.40
C VAL A 113 -17.56 18.55 26.61
N VAL A 114 -16.78 17.89 25.74
CA VAL A 114 -15.30 17.92 25.78
C VAL A 114 -14.75 19.24 25.20
N ARG A 115 -15.35 19.79 24.15
CA ARG A 115 -15.03 21.12 23.57
C ARG A 115 -15.30 22.26 24.56
N GLY A 116 -16.30 22.12 25.43
CA GLY A 116 -16.57 23.08 26.49
C GLY A 116 -15.48 23.16 27.58
N ARG A 117 -14.52 22.21 27.62
CA ARG A 117 -13.45 22.17 28.64
C ARG A 117 -12.03 22.37 28.10
N SER A 118 -11.82 22.32 26.79
CA SER A 118 -10.51 22.59 26.20
C SER A 118 -10.70 23.27 24.85
N GLY A 119 -10.20 24.49 24.70
CA GLY A 119 -10.23 25.31 23.47
C GLY A 119 -9.38 24.76 22.33
N LEU A 120 -9.48 23.47 22.04
CA LEU A 120 -8.82 22.78 20.94
C LEU A 120 -9.87 22.31 19.94
N SER A 121 -10.10 23.14 18.92
CA SER A 121 -10.88 22.83 17.73
C SER A 121 -10.11 21.88 16.81
N ARG A 122 -9.84 20.64 17.25
CA ARG A 122 -9.53 19.55 16.32
C ARG A 122 -10.83 18.90 15.89
N ALA A 123 -11.21 19.13 14.63
CA ALA A 123 -12.22 18.33 13.96
C ALA A 123 -11.78 16.87 14.04
N VAL A 124 -12.56 16.03 14.73
CA VAL A 124 -12.33 14.58 14.70
C VAL A 124 -12.54 14.15 13.25
N PRO A 125 -11.53 13.57 12.59
CA PRO A 125 -11.67 13.17 11.20
C PRO A 125 -12.80 12.14 11.11
N ASN A 126 -13.62 12.26 10.06
CA ASN A 126 -14.78 11.39 9.79
C ASN A 126 -14.44 9.88 9.80
N GLY A 127 -13.15 9.52 9.77
CA GLY A 127 -12.64 8.15 9.86
C GLY A 127 -12.65 7.50 11.26
N LEU A 128 -12.70 8.24 12.38
CA LEU A 128 -12.61 7.62 13.72
C LEU A 128 -13.83 6.71 14.03
N LEU A 129 -15.03 7.15 13.64
CA LEU A 129 -16.25 6.35 13.81
C LEU A 129 -16.23 5.10 12.94
N GLN A 130 -15.73 5.22 11.71
CA GLN A 130 -15.56 4.08 10.81
C GLN A 130 -14.52 3.10 11.37
N TYR A 131 -13.42 3.61 11.93
CA TYR A 131 -12.38 2.81 12.59
C TYR A 131 -12.92 2.02 13.80
N LEU A 132 -13.62 2.69 14.72
CA LEU A 132 -14.24 2.03 15.87
C LEU A 132 -15.26 0.98 15.43
N THR A 133 -16.03 1.26 14.38
CA THR A 133 -17.00 0.31 13.83
C THR A 133 -16.31 -0.94 13.31
N VAL A 134 -15.23 -0.81 12.53
CA VAL A 134 -14.49 -1.97 12.01
C VAL A 134 -13.87 -2.79 13.15
N TRP A 135 -13.29 -2.15 14.17
CA TRP A 135 -12.76 -2.86 15.33
C TRP A 135 -13.83 -3.63 16.10
N VAL A 136 -14.99 -3.01 16.36
CA VAL A 136 -16.10 -3.70 17.03
C VAL A 136 -16.56 -4.90 16.22
N VAL A 137 -16.74 -4.74 14.90
CA VAL A 137 -17.12 -5.85 14.01
C VAL A 137 -16.08 -6.96 14.04
N LEU A 138 -14.79 -6.63 13.96
CA LEU A 138 -13.70 -7.60 13.96
C LEU A 138 -13.62 -8.34 15.30
N ILE A 139 -13.69 -7.63 16.43
CA ILE A 139 -13.67 -8.23 17.78
C ILE A 139 -14.86 -9.17 17.96
N VAL A 140 -16.06 -8.75 17.55
CA VAL A 140 -17.27 -9.57 17.59
C VAL A 140 -17.10 -10.83 16.75
N LEU A 141 -16.59 -10.70 15.53
CA LEU A 141 -16.39 -11.81 14.61
C LEU A 141 -15.35 -12.79 15.15
N VAL A 142 -14.22 -12.29 15.65
CA VAL A 142 -13.19 -13.11 16.32
C VAL A 142 -13.77 -13.83 17.54
N ALA A 143 -14.49 -13.13 18.41
CA ALA A 143 -15.13 -13.73 19.57
C ALA A 143 -16.13 -14.83 19.16
N ALA A 144 -16.94 -14.59 18.13
CA ALA A 144 -17.88 -15.57 17.61
C ALA A 144 -17.17 -16.81 17.04
N PHE A 145 -16.08 -16.63 16.28
CA PHE A 145 -15.27 -17.75 15.78
C PHE A 145 -14.59 -18.53 16.91
N LEU A 146 -14.08 -17.85 17.94
CA LEU A 146 -13.49 -18.49 19.11
C LEU A 146 -14.54 -19.29 19.91
N LEU A 147 -15.76 -18.77 20.04
CA LEU A 147 -16.87 -19.50 20.66
C LEU A 147 -17.31 -20.70 19.82
N LEU A 148 -17.40 -20.57 18.50
CA LEU A 148 -17.68 -21.69 17.58
C LEU A 148 -16.59 -22.77 17.67
N LEU A 149 -15.33 -22.37 17.73
CA LEU A 149 -14.20 -23.29 17.93
C LEU A 149 -14.27 -23.96 19.30
N GLY A 150 -14.57 -23.21 20.36
CA GLY A 150 -14.81 -23.75 21.70
C GLY A 150 -15.94 -24.76 21.72
N TRP A 151 -17.05 -24.48 21.03
CA TRP A 151 -18.18 -25.40 20.93
C TRP A 151 -17.84 -26.66 20.11
N ALA A 152 -17.17 -26.50 18.97
CA ALA A 152 -16.71 -27.61 18.14
C ALA A 152 -15.74 -28.52 18.90
N THR A 153 -14.86 -27.96 19.71
CA THR A 153 -13.95 -28.75 20.56
C THR A 153 -14.67 -29.43 21.71
N ALA A 154 -15.68 -28.79 22.32
CA ALA A 154 -16.49 -29.38 23.38
C ALA A 154 -17.40 -30.53 22.91
N THR A 155 -17.94 -30.43 21.70
CA THR A 155 -18.94 -31.37 21.16
C THR A 155 -18.41 -32.32 20.09
N GLY A 156 -17.21 -32.07 19.57
CA GLY A 156 -16.62 -32.81 18.46
C GLY A 156 -16.49 -34.31 18.71
N TRP A 157 -16.31 -34.73 19.96
CA TRP A 157 -16.26 -36.14 20.35
C TRP A 157 -17.57 -36.90 20.08
N ALA A 158 -18.71 -36.20 20.06
CA ALA A 158 -20.02 -36.76 19.78
C ALA A 158 -20.39 -36.73 18.29
N TRP A 159 -19.55 -36.13 17.44
CA TRP A 159 -19.80 -36.08 16.00
C TRP A 159 -19.48 -37.44 15.35
N PRO A 160 -20.07 -37.76 14.19
CA PRO A 160 -19.67 -38.93 13.40
C PRO A 160 -18.17 -38.95 13.13
N LEU A 161 -17.54 -40.12 13.16
CA LEU A 161 -16.09 -40.29 13.00
C LEU A 161 -15.54 -39.60 11.74
N TRP A 162 -16.28 -39.63 10.64
CA TRP A 162 -15.88 -38.96 9.40
C TRP A 162 -15.80 -37.43 9.56
N MET A 163 -16.66 -36.79 10.35
CA MET A 163 -16.58 -35.33 10.61
C MET A 163 -15.38 -34.99 11.48
N GLN A 164 -15.08 -35.83 12.49
CA GLN A 164 -13.93 -35.65 13.37
C GLN A 164 -12.61 -35.67 12.61
N ILE A 165 -12.53 -36.43 11.51
CA ILE A 165 -11.35 -36.52 10.65
C ILE A 165 -11.40 -35.46 9.55
N CYS A 166 -12.50 -35.38 8.79
CA CYS A 166 -12.60 -34.53 7.62
C CYS A 166 -12.56 -33.04 7.95
N VAL A 167 -13.21 -32.57 9.03
CA VAL A 167 -13.23 -31.13 9.35
C VAL A 167 -11.83 -30.61 9.68
N PRO A 168 -11.06 -31.21 10.60
CA PRO A 168 -9.67 -30.80 10.83
C PRO A 168 -8.79 -31.01 9.60
N ALA A 169 -8.95 -32.10 8.84
CA ALA A 169 -8.19 -32.35 7.63
C ALA A 169 -8.42 -31.26 6.58
N VAL A 170 -9.67 -30.85 6.37
CA VAL A 170 -10.02 -29.74 5.46
C VAL A 170 -9.47 -28.41 5.98
N LEU A 171 -9.57 -28.11 7.28
CA LEU A 171 -9.01 -26.88 7.84
C LEU A 171 -7.47 -26.83 7.71
N LEU A 172 -6.79 -27.95 7.97
CA LEU A 172 -5.34 -28.08 7.77
C LEU A 172 -4.98 -27.95 6.30
N PHE A 173 -5.75 -28.57 5.41
CA PHE A 173 -5.57 -28.45 3.97
C PHE A 173 -5.72 -26.99 3.51
N ILE A 174 -6.79 -26.31 3.92
CA ILE A 174 -7.00 -24.89 3.64
C ILE A 174 -5.81 -24.07 4.19
N GLY A 175 -5.44 -24.22 5.45
CA GLY A 175 -4.33 -23.46 6.05
C GLY A 175 -2.96 -23.74 5.39
N ALA A 176 -2.73 -24.95 4.88
CA ALA A 176 -1.46 -25.34 4.27
C ALA A 176 -1.34 -24.93 2.79
N PHE A 177 -2.46 -24.90 2.06
CA PHE A 177 -2.48 -24.72 0.60
C PHE A 177 -3.08 -23.38 0.14
N LEU A 178 -3.73 -22.62 1.02
CA LEU A 178 -4.34 -21.36 0.65
C LEU A 178 -3.28 -20.24 0.61
N ASP A 179 -3.15 -19.61 -0.55
CA ASP A 179 -2.31 -18.43 -0.72
C ASP A 179 -3.02 -17.21 -0.12
N GLN A 180 -2.36 -16.54 0.82
CA GLN A 180 -2.93 -15.35 1.45
C GLN A 180 -3.41 -14.30 0.44
N THR A 181 -2.76 -14.14 -0.73
CA THR A 181 -3.10 -13.07 -1.70
C THR A 181 -4.42 -13.34 -2.39
N TRP A 182 -4.84 -14.61 -2.51
CA TRP A 182 -6.08 -14.97 -3.17
C TRP A 182 -7.32 -14.53 -2.40
N MET A 183 -7.26 -14.54 -1.07
CA MET A 183 -8.40 -14.08 -0.27
C MET A 183 -8.41 -12.57 -0.05
N SER A 184 -7.32 -11.87 -0.37
CA SER A 184 -7.21 -10.43 -0.12
C SER A 184 -7.99 -9.58 -1.11
N LEU A 185 -8.15 -8.29 -0.80
CA LEU A 185 -8.72 -7.32 -1.74
C LEU A 185 -7.82 -7.05 -2.96
N HIS A 186 -6.53 -7.39 -2.90
CA HIS A 186 -5.58 -7.09 -3.98
C HIS A 186 -6.02 -7.63 -5.36
N PRO A 187 -6.39 -8.91 -5.57
CA PRO A 187 -6.89 -9.38 -6.86
C PRO A 187 -8.16 -8.68 -7.34
N PHE A 188 -9.08 -8.34 -6.42
CA PHE A 188 -10.29 -7.60 -6.75
C PHE A 188 -9.97 -6.18 -7.20
N TYR A 189 -9.13 -5.47 -6.44
CA TYR A 189 -8.68 -4.11 -6.74
C TYR A 189 -7.93 -4.05 -8.07
N ARG A 190 -6.97 -4.95 -8.27
CA ARG A 190 -6.26 -5.13 -9.54
C ARG A 190 -7.22 -5.34 -10.71
N ARG A 191 -8.24 -6.18 -10.55
CA ARG A 191 -9.24 -6.42 -11.59
C ARG A 191 -10.09 -5.18 -11.89
N ARG A 192 -10.45 -4.38 -10.88
CA ARG A 192 -11.22 -3.14 -11.05
C ARG A 192 -10.40 -2.08 -11.78
N LEU A 193 -9.15 -1.88 -11.39
CA LEU A 193 -8.23 -0.99 -12.10
C LEU A 193 -8.01 -1.42 -13.55
N ALA A 194 -7.76 -2.71 -13.78
CA ALA A 194 -7.62 -3.25 -15.12
C ALA A 194 -8.90 -3.03 -15.95
N SER A 195 -10.09 -3.26 -15.39
CA SER A 195 -11.34 -3.02 -16.13
C SER A 195 -11.61 -1.55 -16.46
N ALA A 196 -11.09 -0.62 -15.66
CA ALA A 196 -11.28 0.81 -15.87
C ALA A 196 -10.25 1.41 -16.83
N PHE A 197 -8.99 0.99 -16.73
CA PHE A 197 -7.87 1.65 -17.41
C PHE A 197 -7.14 0.78 -18.44
N ALA A 198 -7.24 -0.55 -18.36
CA ALA A 198 -6.58 -1.43 -19.32
C ALA A 198 -7.42 -1.61 -20.57
N VAL A 199 -6.95 -1.03 -21.67
CA VAL A 199 -7.62 -1.11 -22.97
C VAL A 199 -6.67 -1.50 -24.08
N ARG A 200 -7.20 -2.17 -25.09
CA ARG A 200 -6.56 -2.43 -26.37
C ARG A 200 -6.97 -1.35 -27.36
N ARG A 201 -5.99 -0.68 -27.96
CA ARG A 201 -6.24 0.21 -29.11
C ARG A 201 -6.43 -0.66 -30.34
N GLU A 202 -7.61 -0.63 -30.93
CA GLU A 202 -7.96 -1.31 -32.17
C GLU A 202 -8.35 -0.27 -33.22
N VAL A 203 -7.98 -0.50 -34.47
CA VAL A 203 -8.40 0.35 -35.60
C VAL A 203 -9.47 -0.42 -36.36
N LEU A 204 -10.71 0.07 -36.32
CA LEU A 204 -11.80 -0.55 -37.06
C LEU A 204 -11.63 -0.31 -38.57
N PRO A 205 -11.92 -1.32 -39.41
CA PRO A 205 -11.86 -1.16 -40.86
C PRO A 205 -12.92 -0.15 -41.34
N GLY A 206 -12.48 0.87 -42.09
CA GLY A 206 -13.33 1.92 -42.68
C GLY A 206 -12.47 3.04 -43.32
N PRO A 207 -13.05 3.91 -44.15
CA PRO A 207 -12.31 5.04 -44.73
C PRO A 207 -11.83 5.96 -43.61
N GLY A 208 -10.51 6.04 -43.40
CA GLY A 208 -9.88 6.84 -42.34
C GLY A 208 -9.58 6.11 -41.03
N GLY A 209 -10.00 4.84 -40.86
CA GLY A 209 -9.66 3.98 -39.72
C GLY A 209 -10.02 4.56 -38.34
N THR A 210 -11.21 4.26 -37.82
CA THR A 210 -11.62 4.73 -36.49
C THR A 210 -10.87 3.98 -35.40
N GLN A 211 -10.15 4.71 -34.56
CA GLN A 211 -9.48 4.13 -33.40
C GLN A 211 -10.47 3.94 -32.26
N VAL A 212 -10.58 2.74 -31.75
CA VAL A 212 -11.44 2.38 -30.62
C VAL A 212 -10.62 1.74 -29.50
N ALA A 213 -11.01 2.02 -28.27
CA ALA A 213 -10.49 1.34 -27.09
C ALA A 213 -11.40 0.15 -26.77
N ARG A 214 -10.88 -1.07 -26.89
CA ARG A 214 -11.57 -2.28 -26.43
C ARG A 214 -11.12 -2.67 -25.03
N PRO A 215 -12.03 -3.05 -24.13
CA PRO A 215 -11.66 -3.55 -22.81
C PRO A 215 -10.75 -4.77 -22.93
N TYR A 216 -9.70 -4.80 -22.11
CA TYR A 216 -8.82 -5.95 -21.94
C TYR A 216 -9.53 -7.10 -21.20
N ASP A 217 -9.38 -8.34 -21.67
CA ASP A 217 -9.91 -9.52 -20.98
C ASP A 217 -8.93 -10.05 -19.92
N PHE A 218 -9.24 -9.69 -18.67
CA PHE A 218 -8.46 -10.09 -17.50
C PHE A 218 -8.39 -11.60 -17.26
N ALA A 219 -9.34 -12.39 -17.76
CA ALA A 219 -9.39 -13.83 -17.47
C ALA A 219 -8.48 -14.64 -18.39
N THR A 220 -8.32 -14.21 -19.64
CA THR A 220 -7.64 -14.96 -20.70
C THR A 220 -6.23 -14.46 -20.95
N GLU A 221 -6.00 -13.16 -20.77
CA GLU A 221 -4.73 -12.54 -21.11
C GLU A 221 -3.90 -12.25 -19.87
N THR A 222 -2.59 -12.51 -19.92
CA THR A 222 -1.66 -12.17 -18.85
C THR A 222 -0.71 -11.07 -19.29
N THR A 223 -0.73 -9.94 -18.59
CA THR A 223 0.09 -8.76 -18.91
C THR A 223 1.43 -8.77 -18.15
N GLY A 224 2.28 -9.76 -18.44
CA GLY A 224 3.60 -9.89 -17.81
C GLY A 224 4.43 -8.60 -17.91
N LEU A 225 5.12 -8.23 -16.84
CA LEU A 225 5.85 -6.97 -16.76
C LEU A 225 6.99 -6.92 -17.79
N SER A 226 7.67 -8.07 -18.01
CA SER A 226 8.74 -8.18 -19.01
C SER A 226 8.27 -8.08 -20.47
N GLU A 227 6.98 -8.19 -20.76
CA GLU A 227 6.47 -8.06 -22.14
C GLU A 227 5.73 -6.74 -22.32
N TYR A 228 4.84 -6.43 -21.38
CA TYR A 228 3.91 -5.30 -21.47
C TYR A 228 4.46 -4.01 -20.88
N GLY A 229 5.47 -4.09 -20.01
CA GLY A 229 6.18 -2.91 -19.52
C GLY A 229 7.23 -2.37 -20.49
N ALA A 230 7.51 -3.08 -21.58
CA ALA A 230 8.57 -2.74 -22.52
C ALA A 230 8.36 -1.34 -23.12
N ARG A 231 9.44 -0.56 -23.19
CA ARG A 231 9.41 0.77 -23.81
C ARG A 231 8.90 0.65 -25.25
N LYS A 232 7.95 1.51 -25.62
CA LYS A 232 7.45 1.64 -26.99
C LYS A 232 7.97 2.93 -27.60
N GLU A 233 8.12 2.92 -28.92
CA GLU A 233 8.54 4.10 -29.67
C GLU A 233 7.55 5.24 -29.41
N ARG A 234 8.05 6.44 -29.06
CA ARG A 234 7.26 7.62 -28.68
C ARG A 234 6.43 7.49 -27.39
N PHE A 235 6.70 6.50 -26.55
CA PHE A 235 6.12 6.40 -25.21
C PHE A 235 7.23 6.32 -24.15
N PRO A 236 7.12 7.05 -23.02
CA PRO A 236 8.12 6.96 -21.96
C PRO A 236 8.16 5.53 -21.40
N GLN A 237 9.34 5.12 -20.94
CA GLN A 237 9.43 3.90 -20.15
C GLN A 237 8.64 4.08 -18.86
N VAL A 238 7.82 3.08 -18.52
CA VAL A 238 7.01 3.12 -17.29
C VAL A 238 7.76 2.38 -16.19
N ILE A 239 8.01 3.08 -15.09
CA ILE A 239 8.57 2.53 -13.86
C ILE A 239 7.51 2.71 -12.78
N PHE A 240 7.04 1.61 -12.21
CA PHE A 240 6.08 1.68 -11.11
C PHE A 240 6.84 1.76 -9.79
N ALA A 241 6.79 2.94 -9.16
CA ALA A 241 7.37 3.16 -7.85
C ALA A 241 6.47 2.55 -6.76
N ALA A 242 7.05 1.71 -5.92
CA ALA A 242 6.41 1.07 -4.78
C ALA A 242 7.35 1.12 -3.57
N ALA A 243 6.87 0.65 -2.42
CA ALA A 243 7.62 0.65 -1.18
C ALA A 243 7.71 -0.76 -0.61
N ALA A 244 8.92 -1.24 -0.31
CA ALA A 244 9.12 -2.50 0.39
C ALA A 244 9.23 -2.26 1.90
N ASN A 245 8.38 -2.93 2.68
CA ASN A 245 8.43 -2.83 4.13
C ASN A 245 9.58 -3.66 4.69
N LEU A 246 10.36 -3.05 5.57
CA LEU A 246 11.51 -3.69 6.22
C LEU A 246 11.47 -3.48 7.73
N SER A 247 12.08 -4.41 8.46
CA SER A 247 12.18 -4.41 9.91
C SER A 247 13.61 -4.68 10.33
N GLY A 248 14.21 -3.70 10.98
CA GLY A 248 15.60 -3.75 11.44
C GLY A 248 16.18 -2.34 11.48
N SER A 249 17.18 -2.10 12.32
CA SER A 249 17.83 -0.80 12.47
C SER A 249 18.82 -0.47 11.35
N ASP A 250 19.20 -1.45 10.54
CA ASP A 250 20.49 -1.36 9.84
C ASP A 250 20.42 -0.59 8.52
N ARG A 251 19.23 -0.43 7.92
CA ARG A 251 19.04 0.29 6.64
C ARG A 251 17.89 1.30 6.60
N THR A 252 17.06 1.33 7.63
CA THR A 252 15.88 2.21 7.63
C THR A 252 15.96 3.23 8.76
N PRO A 253 15.99 4.54 8.46
CA PRO A 253 16.02 5.59 9.47
C PRO A 253 14.81 5.47 10.43
N PRO A 254 14.95 5.83 11.71
CA PRO A 254 13.83 5.87 12.64
C PRO A 254 12.66 6.72 12.09
N GLY A 255 11.49 6.11 11.91
CA GLY A 255 10.30 6.77 11.36
C GLY A 255 9.99 6.42 9.90
N ARG A 256 11.00 6.02 9.11
CA ARG A 256 10.85 5.54 7.73
C ARG A 256 11.04 4.03 7.75
N ARG A 257 9.96 3.23 7.65
CA ARG A 257 10.02 1.74 7.77
C ARG A 257 9.83 1.01 6.44
N ALA A 258 9.92 1.76 5.35
CA ALA A 258 9.89 1.22 4.01
C ALA A 258 11.05 1.79 3.21
N VAL A 259 11.49 1.04 2.22
CA VAL A 259 12.52 1.42 1.25
C VAL A 259 11.93 1.42 -0.14
N SER A 260 12.64 2.05 -1.07
CA SER A 260 12.26 2.06 -2.47
C SER A 260 12.19 0.64 -3.05
N TYR A 261 11.13 0.38 -3.82
CA TYR A 261 10.96 -0.83 -4.60
C TYR A 261 10.32 -0.50 -5.94
N SER A 262 11.08 -0.63 -7.03
CA SER A 262 10.65 -0.30 -8.38
C SER A 262 10.32 -1.56 -9.17
N LEU A 263 9.21 -1.50 -9.92
CA LEU A 263 8.76 -2.54 -10.84
C LEU A 263 8.84 -1.96 -12.26
N SER A 264 9.75 -2.48 -13.09
CA SER A 264 9.96 -2.06 -14.47
C SER A 264 10.09 -3.27 -15.40
N HIS A 265 10.08 -3.03 -16.70
CA HIS A 265 10.36 -4.04 -17.72
C HIS A 265 11.76 -4.65 -17.60
N ASP A 266 12.77 -3.82 -17.34
CA ASP A 266 14.17 -4.26 -17.34
C ASP A 266 14.57 -4.88 -16.00
N TYR A 267 14.07 -4.29 -14.91
CA TYR A 267 14.41 -4.69 -13.56
C TYR A 267 13.24 -4.60 -12.57
N VAL A 268 13.35 -5.39 -11.51
CA VAL A 268 12.50 -5.34 -10.33
C VAL A 268 13.40 -5.30 -9.09
N GLY A 269 13.10 -4.40 -8.15
CA GLY A 269 13.83 -4.28 -6.90
C GLY A 269 14.15 -2.85 -6.51
N GLY A 270 15.17 -2.67 -5.68
CA GLY A 270 15.56 -1.36 -5.17
C GLY A 270 16.95 -1.38 -4.54
N PRO A 271 17.49 -0.22 -4.16
CA PRO A 271 18.87 -0.11 -3.64
C PRO A 271 19.10 -1.01 -2.41
N ASP A 272 18.12 -1.05 -1.49
CA ASP A 272 18.23 -1.81 -0.24
C ASP A 272 17.90 -3.29 -0.37
N VAL A 273 17.09 -3.68 -1.34
CA VAL A 273 16.65 -5.08 -1.53
C VAL A 273 17.33 -5.74 -2.73
N GLY A 274 18.22 -5.03 -3.42
CA GLY A 274 18.87 -5.47 -4.65
C GLY A 274 17.98 -5.37 -5.89
N TYR A 275 18.58 -5.59 -7.06
CA TYR A 275 17.92 -5.55 -8.36
C TYR A 275 17.95 -6.92 -9.05
N ALA A 276 16.86 -7.29 -9.70
CA ALA A 276 16.75 -8.50 -10.52
C ALA A 276 16.26 -8.14 -11.92
N CYS A 277 16.77 -8.81 -12.96
CA CYS A 277 16.15 -8.75 -14.28
C CYS A 277 14.71 -9.27 -14.22
N THR A 278 13.75 -8.50 -14.73
CA THR A 278 12.31 -8.81 -14.64
C THR A 278 11.97 -10.13 -15.32
N ALA A 279 12.44 -10.35 -16.55
CA ALA A 279 12.19 -11.59 -17.28
C ALA A 279 12.74 -12.82 -16.54
N CYS A 280 13.96 -12.71 -15.98
CA CYS A 280 14.54 -13.78 -15.17
C CYS A 280 13.73 -14.04 -13.89
N LEU A 281 13.25 -12.97 -13.25
CA LEU A 281 12.44 -13.07 -12.04
C LEU A 281 11.09 -13.74 -12.32
N GLU A 282 10.42 -13.38 -13.40
CA GLU A 282 9.17 -14.00 -13.84
C GLU A 282 9.33 -15.50 -14.12
N GLN A 283 10.37 -15.87 -14.88
CA GLN A 283 10.64 -17.27 -15.24
C GLN A 283 11.00 -18.15 -14.04
N ARG A 284 11.77 -17.60 -13.08
CA ARG A 284 12.22 -18.33 -11.89
C ARG A 284 11.16 -18.35 -10.77
N SER A 285 10.23 -17.41 -10.79
CA SER A 285 9.12 -17.37 -9.85
C SER A 285 8.11 -18.49 -10.13
N LYS A 286 7.57 -19.06 -9.06
CA LYS A 286 6.49 -20.05 -9.19
C LYS A 286 5.21 -19.38 -9.68
N ARG A 287 4.36 -20.13 -10.39
CA ARG A 287 3.15 -19.63 -11.07
C ARG A 287 2.26 -18.71 -10.22
N HIS A 288 2.11 -18.98 -8.92
CA HIS A 288 1.29 -18.16 -8.03
C HIS A 288 1.90 -16.78 -7.74
N ILE A 289 3.22 -16.68 -7.67
CA ILE A 289 3.93 -15.43 -7.42
C ILE A 289 4.13 -14.66 -8.74
N ALA A 290 4.46 -15.36 -9.82
CA ALA A 290 4.62 -14.77 -11.15
C ALA A 290 3.34 -14.06 -11.64
N ARG A 291 2.15 -14.50 -11.19
CA ARG A 291 0.87 -13.82 -11.48
C ARG A 291 0.78 -12.38 -10.95
N ASP A 292 1.60 -12.04 -9.97
CA ASP A 292 1.67 -10.68 -9.41
C ASP A 292 2.86 -9.87 -9.96
N LEU A 293 3.62 -10.44 -10.90
CA LEU A 293 4.64 -9.75 -11.69
C LEU A 293 4.04 -9.34 -13.05
N THR A 294 2.93 -8.61 -13.00
CA THR A 294 2.23 -8.10 -14.19
C THR A 294 2.09 -6.59 -14.11
N VAL A 295 1.93 -5.92 -15.25
CA VAL A 295 1.68 -4.46 -15.31
C VAL A 295 0.49 -4.09 -14.44
N GLN A 296 -0.61 -4.85 -14.51
CA GLN A 296 -1.80 -4.56 -13.70
C GLN A 296 -1.56 -4.71 -12.20
N SER A 297 -0.72 -5.68 -11.81
CA SER A 297 -0.33 -5.83 -10.40
C SER A 297 0.57 -4.69 -9.96
N ALA A 298 1.50 -4.25 -10.80
CA ALA A 298 2.37 -3.13 -10.52
C ALA A 298 1.58 -1.83 -10.35
N VAL A 299 0.61 -1.53 -11.24
CA VAL A 299 -0.33 -0.41 -11.09
C VAL A 299 -1.10 -0.51 -9.76
N ALA A 300 -1.64 -1.69 -9.44
CA ALA A 300 -2.44 -1.89 -8.23
C ALA A 300 -1.64 -1.81 -6.94
N ILE A 301 -0.37 -2.23 -6.94
CA ILE A 301 0.54 -2.13 -5.78
C ILE A 301 1.01 -0.69 -5.61
N SER A 302 1.45 -0.05 -6.70
CA SER A 302 1.99 1.31 -6.71
C SER A 302 0.93 2.33 -6.28
N GLY A 303 -0.30 2.25 -6.81
CA GLY A 303 -1.38 3.21 -6.55
C GLY A 303 -2.36 2.82 -5.44
N ALA A 304 -1.94 2.02 -4.44
CA ALA A 304 -2.80 1.53 -3.36
C ALA A 304 -3.17 2.61 -2.32
N ALA A 305 -3.85 3.67 -2.77
CA ALA A 305 -4.08 4.95 -2.09
C ALA A 305 -4.74 4.86 -0.70
N PHE A 306 -5.49 3.79 -0.41
CA PHE A 306 -6.11 3.59 0.91
C PHE A 306 -5.06 3.30 2.01
N ALA A 307 -3.91 2.74 1.64
CA ALA A 307 -2.85 2.41 2.59
C ALA A 307 -1.89 3.59 2.82
N SER A 308 -1.57 4.37 1.77
CA SER A 308 -0.65 5.51 1.83
C SER A 308 -1.21 6.74 2.55
N ALA A 309 -2.49 7.06 2.37
CA ALA A 309 -3.15 8.23 2.99
C ALA A 309 -3.19 8.21 4.53
N MET A 310 -2.82 7.09 5.19
CA MET A 310 -2.95 6.91 6.64
C MET A 310 -1.70 7.31 7.44
N GLY A 311 -0.57 7.59 6.78
CA GLY A 311 0.63 8.16 7.39
C GLY A 311 1.12 7.45 8.68
N ALA A 312 1.69 8.23 9.61
CA ALA A 312 2.41 7.77 10.82
C ALA A 312 1.64 6.84 11.78
N GLN A 313 0.34 6.59 11.59
CA GLN A 313 -0.45 5.59 12.34
C GLN A 313 -0.43 4.18 11.72
N ALA A 314 0.44 3.96 10.72
CA ALA A 314 0.53 2.77 9.86
C ALA A 314 0.41 1.42 10.59
N ARG A 315 0.97 1.21 11.79
CA ARG A 315 0.95 -0.13 12.42
C ARG A 315 -0.44 -0.65 12.77
N ALA A 316 -1.28 0.16 13.41
CA ALA A 316 -2.60 -0.30 13.84
C ALA A 316 -3.53 -0.57 12.63
N PHE A 317 -3.36 0.20 11.56
CA PHE A 317 -4.11 0.04 10.31
C PHE A 317 -3.58 -1.10 9.45
N GLN A 318 -2.25 -1.26 9.35
CA GLN A 318 -1.63 -2.42 8.70
C GLN A 318 -2.06 -3.72 9.39
N MET A 319 -2.07 -3.75 10.74
CA MET A 319 -2.59 -4.89 11.50
C MET A 319 -4.07 -5.14 11.21
N LEU A 320 -4.89 -4.08 11.20
CA LEU A 320 -6.32 -4.20 10.90
C LEU A 320 -6.54 -4.74 9.48
N PHE A 321 -5.83 -4.23 8.48
CA PHE A 321 -5.94 -4.68 7.08
C PHE A 321 -5.40 -6.08 6.87
N ALA A 322 -4.34 -6.47 7.57
CA ALA A 322 -3.86 -7.83 7.59
C ALA A 322 -4.92 -8.78 8.17
N LEU A 323 -5.51 -8.43 9.32
CA LEU A 323 -6.55 -9.24 9.99
C LEU A 323 -7.88 -9.26 9.22
N SER A 324 -8.27 -8.16 8.60
CA SER A 324 -9.51 -8.03 7.81
C SER A 324 -9.34 -8.44 6.35
N ASN A 325 -8.12 -8.82 5.95
CA ASN A 325 -7.73 -9.15 4.58
C ASN A 325 -8.01 -8.04 3.55
N ALA A 326 -8.11 -6.78 4.00
CA ALA A 326 -8.41 -5.61 3.18
C ALA A 326 -7.16 -5.03 2.49
N ARG A 327 -6.06 -5.77 2.49
CA ARG A 327 -4.78 -5.33 1.97
C ARG A 327 -4.77 -5.13 0.45
N LEU A 328 -3.95 -4.18 0.04
CA LEU A 328 -3.68 -3.86 -1.37
C LEU A 328 -2.23 -4.17 -1.78
N GLY A 329 -1.32 -4.35 -0.83
CA GLY A 329 0.06 -4.78 -1.09
C GLY A 329 0.18 -6.28 -1.38
N SER A 330 1.34 -6.69 -1.89
CA SER A 330 1.65 -8.09 -2.22
C SER A 330 3.04 -8.48 -1.75
N TRP A 331 3.21 -9.75 -1.38
CA TRP A 331 4.51 -10.30 -1.07
C TRP A 331 5.21 -10.69 -2.38
N LEU A 332 6.26 -9.95 -2.74
CA LEU A 332 7.01 -10.12 -3.97
C LEU A 332 8.39 -10.73 -3.69
N PRO A 333 9.01 -11.41 -4.68
CA PRO A 333 10.37 -11.93 -4.57
C PRO A 333 11.36 -10.87 -4.13
N ASN A 334 12.21 -11.18 -3.15
CA ASN A 334 13.30 -10.31 -2.73
C ASN A 334 14.53 -10.56 -3.62
N PRO A 335 14.94 -9.63 -4.50
CA PRO A 335 16.08 -9.82 -5.40
C PRO A 335 17.37 -10.14 -4.67
N GLY A 336 17.67 -9.46 -3.57
CA GLY A 336 18.89 -9.60 -2.79
C GLY A 336 19.00 -10.97 -2.15
N ALA A 337 17.93 -11.43 -1.48
CA ALA A 337 17.89 -12.75 -0.85
C ALA A 337 17.86 -13.90 -1.87
N LEU A 338 17.39 -13.65 -3.09
CA LEU A 338 17.34 -14.65 -4.16
C LEU A 338 18.58 -14.63 -5.06
N SER A 339 19.38 -13.56 -5.04
CA SER A 339 20.60 -13.42 -5.83
C SER A 339 21.59 -14.56 -5.57
N GLU A 340 21.77 -14.96 -4.30
CA GLU A 340 22.62 -16.08 -3.91
C GLU A 340 22.13 -17.41 -4.50
N GLN A 341 20.80 -17.61 -4.56
CA GLN A 341 20.19 -18.82 -5.12
C GLN A 341 20.31 -18.86 -6.65
N TRP A 342 20.36 -17.70 -7.30
CA TRP A 342 20.46 -17.58 -8.76
C TRP A 342 21.90 -17.67 -9.27
N ASN A 343 22.87 -17.24 -8.47
CA ASN A 343 24.29 -17.25 -8.84
C ASN A 343 25.00 -18.57 -8.47
N ALA A 344 24.51 -19.32 -7.48
CA ALA A 344 25.01 -20.66 -7.19
C ALA A 344 23.93 -21.53 -6.50
N PRO A 345 23.60 -22.74 -6.99
CA PRO A 345 22.83 -23.70 -6.21
C PRO A 345 23.72 -24.25 -5.08
N ARG A 346 23.94 -23.46 -4.01
CA ARG A 346 24.52 -24.00 -2.78
C ARG A 346 23.52 -24.94 -2.13
N TRP A 347 23.97 -26.14 -1.84
CA TRP A 347 23.21 -27.16 -1.10
C TRP A 347 23.17 -26.83 0.41
N PRO A 348 22.01 -26.89 1.10
CA PRO A 348 20.64 -26.82 0.60
C PRO A 348 20.07 -25.43 0.90
N SER A 349 20.16 -24.52 -0.06
CA SER A 349 19.40 -23.27 0.01
C SER A 349 17.92 -23.63 -0.18
N PRO A 350 17.06 -23.34 0.80
CA PRO A 350 15.66 -23.74 0.74
C PRO A 350 14.94 -23.06 -0.46
N PRO A 351 14.12 -23.80 -1.23
CA PRO A 351 13.61 -23.36 -2.52
C PRO A 351 12.76 -22.09 -2.42
N ALA A 352 12.70 -21.30 -3.51
CA ALA A 352 11.78 -20.17 -3.60
C ALA A 352 10.35 -20.60 -3.19
N PRO A 353 9.65 -19.82 -2.35
CA PRO A 353 8.37 -20.22 -1.81
C PRO A 353 7.37 -20.45 -2.94
N LEU A 354 6.66 -21.59 -2.90
CA LEU A 354 5.65 -21.93 -3.89
C LEU A 354 4.38 -21.09 -3.73
N ILE A 355 4.04 -20.80 -2.47
CA ILE A 355 2.79 -20.17 -2.03
C ILE A 355 3.14 -19.24 -0.86
N ARG A 356 2.41 -18.14 -0.77
CA ARG A 356 2.47 -17.27 0.40
C ARG A 356 1.63 -17.86 1.52
N ARG A 357 2.27 -18.61 2.41
CA ARG A 357 1.62 -19.34 3.51
C ARG A 357 1.30 -18.44 4.71
N LEU A 358 0.54 -18.96 5.66
CA LEU A 358 0.15 -18.31 6.92
C LEU A 358 1.29 -17.58 7.68
N PRO A 359 2.57 -18.05 7.70
CA PRO A 359 3.65 -17.31 8.36
C PRO A 359 3.86 -15.89 7.83
N TYR A 360 3.62 -15.64 6.54
CA TYR A 360 3.73 -14.29 5.97
C TYR A 360 2.60 -13.38 6.44
N LEU A 361 1.39 -13.92 6.63
CA LEU A 361 0.28 -13.18 7.25
C LEU A 361 0.59 -12.84 8.70
N LEU A 362 1.12 -13.79 9.47
CA LEU A 362 1.52 -13.55 10.86
C LEU A 362 2.64 -12.50 10.94
N ARG A 363 3.61 -12.55 10.02
CA ARG A 363 4.65 -11.52 9.89
C ARG A 363 4.05 -10.12 9.67
N GLU A 364 3.04 -10.02 8.81
CA GLU A 364 2.31 -8.76 8.59
C GLU A 364 1.58 -8.28 9.86
N VAL A 365 0.87 -9.18 10.55
CA VAL A 365 0.16 -8.89 11.82
C VAL A 365 1.11 -8.44 12.92
N PHE A 366 2.32 -9.01 13.00
CA PHE A 366 3.32 -8.61 13.98
C PHE A 366 4.24 -7.48 13.49
N GLY A 367 4.05 -6.98 12.27
CA GLY A 367 4.89 -5.95 11.66
C GLY A 367 6.37 -6.34 11.57
N ARG A 368 6.65 -7.61 11.22
CA ARG A 368 7.99 -8.19 11.13
C ARG A 368 8.32 -8.53 9.68
N TYR A 369 9.22 -7.76 9.10
CA TYR A 369 9.66 -7.84 7.71
C TYR A 369 11.20 -7.97 7.63
N PRO A 370 11.76 -9.17 7.86
CA PRO A 370 13.21 -9.35 7.85
C PRO A 370 13.79 -9.07 6.46
N MET A 371 14.95 -8.42 6.43
CA MET A 371 15.71 -8.10 5.21
C MET A 371 16.09 -9.34 4.39
N ASP A 372 16.54 -10.39 5.05
CA ASP A 372 17.05 -11.61 4.39
C ASP A 372 15.94 -12.61 4.01
N ASP A 373 14.68 -12.17 4.08
CA ASP A 373 13.53 -13.01 3.76
C ASP A 373 13.37 -13.13 2.23
N ARG A 374 12.89 -14.29 1.77
CA ARG A 374 12.79 -14.57 0.32
C ARG A 374 11.69 -13.76 -0.37
N LEU A 375 10.73 -13.29 0.41
CA LEU A 375 9.69 -12.38 -0.05
C LEU A 375 9.73 -11.13 0.82
N VAL A 376 9.51 -9.99 0.20
CA VAL A 376 9.30 -8.70 0.86
C VAL A 376 7.86 -8.25 0.63
N LEU A 377 7.27 -7.62 1.65
CA LEU A 377 5.94 -7.04 1.51
C LEU A 377 6.06 -5.70 0.80
N VAL A 378 5.60 -5.67 -0.45
CA VAL A 378 5.58 -4.47 -1.29
C VAL A 378 4.20 -3.83 -1.24
N THR A 379 4.17 -2.54 -0.94
CA THR A 379 2.99 -1.69 -0.74
C THR A 379 3.09 -0.42 -1.59
N ASP A 380 2.06 0.44 -1.50
CA ASP A 380 1.99 1.75 -2.16
C ASP A 380 3.31 2.53 -2.03
N GLY A 381 3.76 3.12 -3.14
CA GLY A 381 4.96 3.95 -3.22
C GLY A 381 4.94 5.12 -2.23
N GLY A 382 3.76 5.68 -1.93
CA GLY A 382 3.58 6.75 -0.96
C GLY A 382 3.98 6.41 0.48
N HIS A 383 4.24 5.15 0.83
CA HIS A 383 4.87 4.81 2.12
C HIS A 383 6.36 5.15 2.16
N TYR A 384 6.99 5.33 0.99
CA TYR A 384 8.36 5.78 0.83
C TYR A 384 8.40 7.20 0.27
N GLU A 385 7.83 7.41 -0.93
CA GLU A 385 7.79 8.69 -1.65
C GLU A 385 6.58 8.69 -2.61
N ASN A 386 5.72 9.72 -2.52
CA ASN A 386 4.39 9.69 -3.15
C ASN A 386 4.34 10.23 -4.59
N LEU A 387 5.33 11.03 -5.03
CA LEU A 387 5.38 11.65 -6.35
C LEU A 387 6.11 10.80 -7.39
N GLY A 388 6.86 9.79 -6.97
CA GLY A 388 7.77 9.02 -7.84
C GLY A 388 9.00 9.83 -8.30
N LEU A 389 9.20 11.04 -7.76
CA LEU A 389 10.26 11.95 -8.15
C LEU A 389 11.65 11.38 -7.82
N VAL A 390 11.80 10.76 -6.64
CA VAL A 390 13.10 10.22 -6.22
C VAL A 390 13.53 9.07 -7.13
N GLU A 391 12.61 8.19 -7.52
CA GLU A 391 12.93 7.08 -8.43
C GLU A 391 13.17 7.54 -9.87
N LEU A 392 12.51 8.62 -10.31
CA LEU A 392 12.81 9.26 -11.60
C LEU A 392 14.22 9.86 -11.61
N LEU A 393 14.58 10.62 -10.58
CA LEU A 393 15.89 11.25 -10.44
C LEU A 393 17.02 10.22 -10.33
N ARG A 394 16.75 9.05 -9.73
CA ARG A 394 17.69 7.93 -9.66
C ARG A 394 18.10 7.41 -11.05
N GLN A 395 17.27 7.61 -12.09
CA GLN A 395 17.63 7.25 -13.47
C GLN A 395 18.59 8.24 -14.12
N GLY A 396 18.88 9.39 -13.49
CA GLY A 396 19.77 10.41 -14.04
C GLY A 396 19.16 11.12 -15.25
N VAL A 397 18.16 11.97 -15.02
CA VAL A 397 17.43 12.67 -16.09
C VAL A 397 17.86 14.13 -16.24
N ARG A 398 17.97 14.61 -17.48
CA ARG A 398 18.23 16.03 -17.76
C ARG A 398 17.04 16.92 -17.40
N THR A 399 15.83 16.47 -17.71
CA THR A 399 14.59 17.19 -17.42
C THR A 399 13.63 16.24 -16.71
N ALA A 400 13.25 16.59 -15.48
CA ALA A 400 12.25 15.88 -14.71
C ALA A 400 10.93 16.66 -14.73
N VAL A 401 9.84 15.99 -15.08
CA VAL A 401 8.48 16.54 -14.96
C VAL A 401 7.77 15.83 -13.83
N CYS A 402 7.46 16.57 -12.77
CA CYS A 402 6.77 16.07 -11.59
C CYS A 402 5.32 16.56 -11.59
N ILE A 403 4.37 15.63 -11.58
CA ILE A 403 2.94 15.95 -11.46
C ILE A 403 2.51 15.71 -10.01
N ASP A 404 2.31 16.79 -9.27
CA ASP A 404 1.86 16.77 -7.89
C ASP A 404 0.33 16.88 -7.81
N ALA A 405 -0.31 15.71 -7.68
CA ALA A 405 -1.73 15.57 -7.38
C ALA A 405 -1.97 15.13 -5.93
N SER A 406 -1.06 15.47 -5.01
CA SER A 406 -1.21 15.14 -3.59
C SER A 406 -2.40 15.88 -2.96
N GLY A 407 -3.03 15.22 -1.98
CA GLY A 407 -4.09 15.82 -1.15
C GLY A 407 -3.58 16.80 -0.09
N ASP A 408 -2.42 17.43 -0.32
CA ASP A 408 -1.79 18.34 0.61
C ASP A 408 -2.69 19.54 0.90
N ILE A 409 -2.86 19.86 2.19
CA ILE A 409 -3.60 21.04 2.59
C ILE A 409 -2.70 22.27 2.38
N PRO A 410 -3.18 23.33 1.70
CA PRO A 410 -2.46 24.59 1.52
C PRO A 410 -1.92 25.18 2.85
N PRO A 411 -0.87 26.02 2.81
CA PRO A 411 -0.35 26.73 1.65
C PRO A 411 0.72 25.98 0.83
N PHE A 412 1.66 25.29 1.48
CA PHE A 412 2.81 24.68 0.79
C PHE A 412 2.55 23.23 0.39
N ALA A 413 3.32 22.75 -0.60
CA ALA A 413 3.34 21.35 -1.03
C ALA A 413 4.26 20.55 -0.08
N ALA A 414 3.69 19.98 0.98
CA ALA A 414 4.42 19.20 1.97
C ALA A 414 4.99 17.91 1.37
N THR A 415 4.26 17.26 0.47
CA THR A 415 4.65 16.04 -0.24
C THR A 415 5.84 16.32 -1.17
N LEU A 416 5.81 17.43 -1.92
CA LEU A 416 6.93 17.87 -2.75
C LEU A 416 8.17 18.18 -1.90
N ALA A 417 8.00 18.90 -0.79
CA ALA A 417 9.12 19.23 0.10
C ALA A 417 9.77 17.96 0.70
N GLN A 418 8.96 16.96 1.06
CA GLN A 418 9.43 15.66 1.52
C GLN A 418 10.19 14.90 0.42
N ALA A 419 9.71 14.93 -0.82
CA ALA A 419 10.39 14.31 -1.95
C ALA A 419 11.75 14.99 -2.24
N ILE A 420 11.83 16.33 -2.18
CA ILE A 420 13.08 17.07 -2.33
C ILE A 420 14.08 16.73 -1.22
N ALA A 421 13.62 16.71 0.03
CA ALA A 421 14.46 16.32 1.17
C ALA A 421 14.96 14.88 1.03
N LEU A 422 14.10 13.96 0.62
CA LEU A 422 14.47 12.56 0.40
C LEU A 422 15.45 12.39 -0.76
N ALA A 423 15.29 13.14 -1.86
CA ALA A 423 16.24 13.14 -2.97
C ALA A 423 17.65 13.57 -2.51
N HIS A 424 17.74 14.55 -1.61
CA HIS A 424 19.00 14.97 -1.02
C HIS A 424 19.59 13.89 -0.10
N GLU A 425 18.79 13.32 0.80
CA GLU A 425 19.23 12.29 1.75
C GLU A 425 19.71 11.01 1.06
N GLU A 426 19.01 10.55 0.03
CA GLU A 426 19.23 9.24 -0.60
C GLU A 426 20.15 9.29 -1.82
N LEU A 427 20.09 10.38 -2.60
CA LEU A 427 20.81 10.51 -3.87
C LEU A 427 21.86 11.62 -3.84
N GLY A 428 21.93 12.45 -2.79
CA GLY A 428 22.80 13.62 -2.76
C GLY A 428 22.40 14.72 -3.74
N ILE A 429 21.20 14.65 -4.32
CA ILE A 429 20.72 15.60 -5.33
C ILE A 429 20.19 16.85 -4.64
N THR A 430 20.59 18.03 -5.13
CA THR A 430 20.09 19.31 -4.64
C THR A 430 19.08 19.88 -5.63
N ILE A 431 17.90 20.27 -5.14
CA ILE A 431 16.83 20.84 -5.95
C ILE A 431 16.50 22.24 -5.43
N THR A 432 16.53 23.24 -6.31
CA THR A 432 16.16 24.63 -5.99
C THR A 432 14.98 25.04 -6.85
N LEU A 433 13.83 25.32 -6.23
CA LEU A 433 12.63 25.76 -6.95
C LEU A 433 12.65 27.28 -7.21
N HIS A 434 12.22 27.67 -8.39
CA HIS A 434 11.99 29.06 -8.77
C HIS A 434 10.57 29.47 -8.36
N ASP A 435 10.47 30.55 -7.59
CA ASP A 435 9.20 31.17 -7.15
C ASP A 435 8.14 30.16 -6.62
N PRO A 436 8.48 29.28 -5.66
CA PRO A 436 7.56 28.24 -5.19
C PRO A 436 6.28 28.80 -4.54
N THR A 437 6.28 30.07 -4.15
CA THR A 437 5.11 30.77 -3.62
C THR A 437 4.01 31.01 -4.66
N ASP A 438 4.32 30.94 -5.95
CA ASP A 438 3.32 31.15 -7.02
C ASP A 438 2.31 30.00 -7.12
N LEU A 439 2.65 28.83 -6.54
CA LEU A 439 1.74 27.68 -6.37
C LEU A 439 0.80 27.82 -5.16
N VAL A 440 0.96 28.86 -4.33
CA VAL A 440 0.18 29.02 -3.11
C VAL A 440 -1.19 29.64 -3.45
N PRO A 441 -2.31 29.03 -3.00
CA PRO A 441 -3.64 29.60 -3.15
C PRO A 441 -3.76 30.99 -2.52
N GLY A 442 -4.44 31.90 -3.21
CA GLY A 442 -4.64 33.29 -2.79
C GLY A 442 -3.56 34.26 -3.32
N GLY A 443 -2.59 33.76 -4.09
CA GLY A 443 -1.55 34.57 -4.73
C GLY A 443 -1.92 35.15 -6.11
N SER A 444 -3.07 34.78 -6.68
CA SER A 444 -3.54 35.27 -7.98
C SER A 444 -4.23 36.63 -7.90
N ASP A 445 -4.22 37.38 -9.00
CA ASP A 445 -5.16 38.48 -9.20
C ASP A 445 -6.61 37.98 -9.10
N PRO A 446 -7.52 38.75 -8.46
CA PRO A 446 -8.90 38.33 -8.27
C PRO A 446 -9.72 38.42 -9.55
N LEU A 447 -10.57 37.41 -9.77
CA LEU A 447 -11.67 37.44 -10.73
C LEU A 447 -12.69 38.52 -10.35
N GLN A 448 -13.29 39.12 -11.37
CA GLN A 448 -14.33 40.15 -11.24
C GLN A 448 -15.72 39.51 -11.30
N PRO A 449 -16.68 39.92 -10.45
CA PRO A 449 -16.57 40.91 -9.38
C PRO A 449 -16.00 40.30 -8.07
N PRO A 450 -15.02 40.95 -7.41
CA PRO A 450 -14.21 40.35 -6.35
C PRO A 450 -14.99 40.03 -5.08
N GLY A 451 -16.02 40.81 -4.76
CA GLY A 451 -16.84 40.57 -3.56
C GLY A 451 -17.66 39.27 -3.66
N VAL A 452 -18.27 39.03 -4.83
CA VAL A 452 -19.10 37.84 -5.08
C VAL A 452 -18.24 36.59 -5.19
N LEU A 453 -17.06 36.70 -5.79
CA LEU A 453 -16.13 35.58 -6.01
C LEU A 453 -15.03 35.50 -4.96
N SER A 454 -15.20 36.11 -3.78
CA SER A 454 -14.16 36.20 -2.75
C SER A 454 -13.64 34.83 -2.28
N GLU A 455 -14.53 33.86 -2.08
CA GLU A 455 -14.15 32.49 -1.70
C GLU A 455 -13.37 31.75 -2.80
N LEU A 456 -13.74 31.93 -4.07
CA LEU A 456 -13.02 31.34 -5.20
C LEU A 456 -11.66 32.01 -5.37
N ASN A 457 -11.61 33.35 -5.31
CA ASN A 457 -10.38 34.13 -5.44
C ASN A 457 -9.34 33.76 -4.38
N ALA A 458 -9.74 33.49 -3.14
CA ALA A 458 -8.85 33.02 -2.08
C ALA A 458 -8.19 31.66 -2.37
N ARG A 459 -8.74 30.89 -3.32
CA ARG A 459 -8.25 29.56 -3.72
C ARG A 459 -7.42 29.59 -5.01
N LEU A 460 -7.40 30.71 -5.73
CA LEU A 460 -6.66 30.83 -6.99
C LEU A 460 -5.18 31.04 -6.72
N SER A 461 -4.36 30.16 -7.29
CA SER A 461 -2.91 30.28 -7.36
C SER A 461 -2.51 31.07 -8.61
N ARG A 462 -1.34 31.70 -8.58
CA ARG A 462 -0.84 32.50 -9.70
C ARG A 462 -0.50 31.63 -10.91
N THR A 463 0.01 30.43 -10.65
CA THR A 463 0.32 29.41 -11.66
C THR A 463 0.00 28.02 -11.11
N SER A 464 -0.17 27.05 -12.02
CA SER A 464 -0.21 25.62 -11.70
C SER A 464 1.13 24.93 -11.91
N VAL A 465 2.11 25.63 -12.52
CA VAL A 465 3.42 25.06 -12.87
C VAL A 465 4.54 26.00 -12.45
N VAL A 466 5.57 25.44 -11.83
CA VAL A 466 6.84 26.12 -11.51
C VAL A 466 8.02 25.30 -12.03
N THR A 467 9.18 25.95 -12.14
CA THR A 467 10.42 25.30 -12.56
C THR A 467 11.42 25.30 -11.40
N GLY A 468 12.47 24.51 -11.52
CA GLY A 468 13.59 24.51 -10.59
C GLY A 468 14.82 23.88 -11.21
N ASP A 469 15.95 24.10 -10.55
CA ASP A 469 17.24 23.55 -10.95
C ASP A 469 17.53 22.28 -10.15
N ILE A 470 18.05 21.27 -10.85
CA ILE A 470 18.55 20.01 -10.29
C ILE A 470 20.07 20.02 -10.39
N VAL A 471 20.74 19.71 -9.29
CA VAL A 471 22.20 19.50 -9.26
C VAL A 471 22.48 18.08 -8.77
N TYR A 472 23.07 17.28 -9.64
CA TYR A 472 23.51 15.91 -9.37
C TYR A 472 24.90 15.90 -8.72
N PRO A 473 25.19 14.92 -7.84
CA PRO A 473 26.51 14.82 -7.21
C PRO A 473 27.61 14.38 -8.19
N GLU A 474 27.24 13.64 -9.24
CA GLU A 474 28.13 13.20 -10.31
C GLU A 474 27.59 13.70 -11.66
N SER A 475 28.49 14.03 -12.59
CA SER A 475 28.08 14.45 -13.93
C SER A 475 27.44 13.30 -14.70
N LEU A 476 26.22 13.52 -15.18
CA LEU A 476 25.50 12.60 -16.05
C LEU A 476 26.06 12.70 -17.46
N ASP A 477 26.21 11.56 -18.13
CA ASP A 477 26.60 11.47 -19.54
C ASP A 477 25.37 11.05 -20.35
N ILE A 478 24.70 12.03 -20.98
CA ILE A 478 23.48 11.81 -21.74
C ILE A 478 23.74 12.23 -23.18
N ASP A 479 23.68 11.29 -24.11
CA ASP A 479 23.93 11.52 -25.54
C ASP A 479 25.27 12.24 -25.81
N GLY A 480 26.31 11.88 -25.06
CA GLY A 480 27.66 12.44 -25.15
C GLY A 480 27.84 13.81 -24.49
N HIS A 481 26.79 14.35 -23.87
CA HIS A 481 26.83 15.61 -23.14
C HIS A 481 26.98 15.35 -21.64
N ARG A 482 28.11 15.78 -21.08
CA ARG A 482 28.37 15.68 -19.64
C ARG A 482 27.90 16.93 -18.91
N SER A 483 26.94 16.75 -18.01
CA SER A 483 26.39 17.82 -17.16
C SER A 483 26.01 17.26 -15.80
N ASP A 484 26.32 17.98 -14.74
CA ASP A 484 25.80 17.78 -13.38
C ASP A 484 24.48 18.52 -13.14
N LYS A 485 24.00 19.31 -14.11
CA LYS A 485 22.78 20.11 -14.02
C LYS A 485 21.63 19.52 -14.81
N GLY A 486 20.43 19.63 -14.24
CA GLY A 486 19.16 19.34 -14.89
C GLY A 486 18.07 20.34 -14.48
N THR A 487 16.88 20.17 -15.05
CA THR A 487 15.71 21.03 -14.80
C THR A 487 14.56 20.21 -14.24
N LEU A 488 13.92 20.72 -13.19
CA LEU A 488 12.67 20.20 -12.65
C LEU A 488 11.51 21.08 -13.09
N ILE A 489 10.45 20.48 -13.62
CA ILE A 489 9.17 21.13 -13.86
C ILE A 489 8.18 20.50 -12.89
N VAL A 490 7.59 21.29 -12.00
CA VAL A 490 6.57 20.82 -11.05
C VAL A 490 5.23 21.38 -11.45
N ALA A 491 4.29 20.50 -11.79
CA ALA A 491 2.92 20.83 -12.09
C ALA A 491 2.04 20.35 -10.94
N ARG A 492 1.37 21.26 -10.25
CA ARG A 492 0.52 20.97 -9.09
C ARG A 492 -0.94 21.13 -9.44
N THR A 493 -1.79 20.26 -8.90
CA THR A 493 -3.25 20.39 -9.01
C THR A 493 -3.76 21.58 -8.18
N THR A 494 -3.64 22.79 -8.74
CA THR A 494 -4.15 24.04 -8.16
C THR A 494 -5.14 24.71 -9.10
N LEU A 495 -5.96 25.60 -8.56
CA LEU A 495 -6.88 26.41 -9.36
C LEU A 495 -6.18 27.67 -9.82
N THR A 496 -6.31 28.03 -11.09
CA THR A 496 -5.76 29.27 -11.66
C THR A 496 -6.85 30.08 -12.35
N LYS A 497 -6.62 31.38 -12.55
CA LYS A 497 -7.63 32.30 -13.11
C LYS A 497 -7.99 32.03 -14.58
N ASP A 498 -7.11 31.36 -15.31
CA ASP A 498 -7.20 31.03 -16.73
C ASP A 498 -7.93 29.71 -17.01
N LEU A 499 -8.39 29.02 -15.96
CA LEU A 499 -9.19 27.80 -16.13
C LEU A 499 -10.53 28.07 -16.86
N PRO A 500 -11.06 27.09 -17.62
CA PRO A 500 -12.35 27.22 -18.29
C PRO A 500 -13.49 27.57 -17.34
N TYR A 501 -14.49 28.29 -17.85
CA TYR A 501 -15.63 28.75 -17.06
C TYR A 501 -16.37 27.60 -16.36
N GLU A 502 -16.54 26.47 -17.03
CA GLU A 502 -17.21 25.29 -16.48
C GLU A 502 -16.47 24.75 -15.26
N LEU A 503 -15.12 24.77 -15.30
CA LEU A 503 -14.29 24.29 -14.20
C LEU A 503 -14.26 25.29 -13.03
N LEU A 504 -14.20 26.59 -13.31
CA LEU A 504 -14.32 27.63 -12.28
C LEU A 504 -15.70 27.59 -11.60
N SER A 505 -16.77 27.38 -12.36
CA SER A 505 -18.14 27.19 -11.85
C SER A 505 -18.25 25.94 -10.97
N TYR A 506 -17.66 24.83 -11.42
CA TYR A 506 -17.58 23.61 -10.61
C TYR A 506 -16.82 23.85 -9.30
N ALA A 507 -15.65 24.48 -9.36
CA ALA A 507 -14.84 24.80 -8.20
C ALA A 507 -15.55 25.74 -7.21
N ALA A 508 -16.33 26.72 -7.71
CA ALA A 508 -17.14 27.59 -6.86
C ALA A 508 -18.22 26.81 -6.09
N ALA A 509 -18.84 25.81 -6.72
CA ALA A 509 -19.84 24.96 -6.08
C ALA A 509 -19.23 23.87 -5.17
N HIS A 510 -17.96 23.53 -5.33
CA HIS A 510 -17.27 22.46 -4.59
C HIS A 510 -16.00 23.00 -3.89
N PRO A 511 -16.11 23.44 -2.62
CA PRO A 511 -15.00 24.04 -1.88
C PRO A 511 -13.80 23.11 -1.65
N VAL A 512 -14.02 21.79 -1.67
CA VAL A 512 -12.96 20.78 -1.44
C VAL A 512 -12.11 20.57 -2.69
N PHE A 513 -12.68 20.67 -3.89
CA PHE A 513 -11.97 20.48 -5.15
C PHE A 513 -10.78 21.46 -5.28
N PRO A 514 -9.59 21.04 -5.75
CA PRO A 514 -9.20 19.71 -6.24
C PRO A 514 -8.53 18.82 -5.16
N HIS A 515 -8.85 19.03 -3.89
CA HIS A 515 -8.27 18.31 -2.74
C HIS A 515 -9.24 17.27 -2.16
N ASP A 516 -10.03 16.59 -3.00
CA ASP A 516 -10.91 15.52 -2.54
C ASP A 516 -10.09 14.37 -1.93
N SER A 517 -10.55 13.87 -0.79
CA SER A 517 -9.86 12.80 -0.07
C SER A 517 -9.85 11.50 -0.89
N THR A 518 -8.71 10.80 -0.91
CA THR A 518 -8.58 9.46 -1.53
C THR A 518 -9.47 8.39 -0.89
N SER A 519 -10.05 8.68 0.27
CA SER A 519 -11.11 7.85 0.87
C SER A 519 -12.42 7.89 0.09
N ASP A 520 -12.65 8.93 -0.71
CA ASP A 520 -13.76 9.02 -1.64
C ASP A 520 -13.38 8.35 -2.96
N GLN A 521 -13.90 7.15 -3.16
CA GLN A 521 -13.63 6.34 -4.36
C GLN A 521 -14.82 6.36 -5.34
N TRP A 522 -15.85 7.16 -5.09
CA TRP A 522 -17.11 7.14 -5.84
C TRP A 522 -17.38 8.47 -6.52
N PHE A 523 -16.46 8.88 -7.40
CA PHE A 523 -16.65 10.08 -8.20
C PHE A 523 -17.87 9.93 -9.10
N ASP A 524 -18.70 10.97 -9.13
CA ASP A 524 -19.72 11.10 -10.16
C ASP A 524 -19.11 11.59 -11.49
N HIS A 525 -19.92 11.63 -12.54
CA HIS A 525 -19.46 12.07 -13.87
C HIS A 525 -18.91 13.50 -13.85
N ARG A 526 -19.48 14.42 -13.05
CA ARG A 526 -19.05 15.83 -13.02
C ARG A 526 -17.71 15.97 -12.34
N GLN A 527 -17.51 15.28 -11.23
CA GLN A 527 -16.25 15.28 -10.50
C GLN A 527 -15.14 14.68 -11.36
N PHE A 528 -15.41 13.54 -12.02
CA PHE A 528 -14.45 12.93 -12.95
C PHE A 528 -14.06 13.89 -14.09
N ASP A 529 -15.06 14.49 -14.76
CA ASP A 529 -14.81 15.43 -15.87
C ASP A 529 -14.05 16.68 -15.39
N ALA A 530 -14.32 17.17 -14.18
CA ALA A 530 -13.62 18.32 -13.61
C ALA A 530 -12.13 18.03 -13.36
N TYR A 531 -11.79 16.90 -12.72
CA TYR A 531 -10.38 16.49 -12.54
C TYR A 531 -9.69 16.23 -13.87
N GLN A 532 -10.39 15.61 -14.82
CA GLN A 532 -9.84 15.32 -16.12
C GLN A 532 -9.56 16.60 -16.92
N THR A 533 -10.42 17.61 -16.81
CA THR A 533 -10.25 18.93 -17.44
C THR A 533 -9.11 19.71 -16.78
N LEU A 534 -9.05 19.71 -15.44
CA LEU A 534 -7.94 20.32 -14.70
C LEU A 534 -6.59 19.72 -15.11
N GLY A 535 -6.51 18.38 -15.22
CA GLY A 535 -5.32 17.67 -15.67
C GLY A 535 -4.92 18.04 -17.10
N ARG A 536 -5.88 18.23 -18.02
CA ARG A 536 -5.58 18.71 -19.38
C ARG A 536 -5.01 20.13 -19.39
N CYS A 537 -5.60 21.06 -18.63
CA CYS A 537 -5.10 22.44 -18.53
C CYS A 537 -3.67 22.47 -17.98
N MET A 538 -3.42 21.72 -16.90
CA MET A 538 -2.10 21.57 -16.31
C MET A 538 -1.09 20.96 -17.30
N GLY A 539 -1.47 19.90 -18.01
CA GLY A 539 -0.63 19.25 -19.02
C GLY A 539 -0.28 20.17 -20.20
N ALA A 540 -1.23 20.96 -20.68
CA ALA A 540 -0.98 21.96 -21.72
C ALA A 540 0.05 23.00 -21.26
N ARG A 541 -0.04 23.45 -20.00
CA ARG A 541 0.92 24.40 -19.44
C ARG A 541 2.34 23.83 -19.31
N VAL A 542 2.45 22.56 -18.95
CA VAL A 542 3.74 21.84 -18.94
C VAL A 542 4.31 21.72 -20.36
N GLN A 543 3.47 21.40 -21.34
CA GLN A 543 3.89 21.30 -22.74
C GLN A 543 4.46 22.62 -23.26
N GLU A 544 3.81 23.75 -23.00
CA GLU A 544 4.31 25.08 -23.38
C GLU A 544 5.71 25.37 -22.85
N LEU A 545 6.01 24.94 -21.61
CA LEU A 545 7.35 25.09 -21.02
C LEU A 545 8.37 24.18 -21.68
N LEU A 546 8.00 22.94 -22.01
CA LEU A 546 8.88 22.01 -22.71
C LEU A 546 9.23 22.52 -24.11
N ASP A 547 8.23 22.95 -24.88
CA ASP A 547 8.42 23.51 -26.22
C ASP A 547 9.32 24.76 -26.17
N GLY A 548 9.14 25.62 -25.17
CA GLY A 548 9.99 26.80 -24.95
C GLY A 548 11.44 26.45 -24.60
N MET A 549 11.68 25.37 -23.85
CA MET A 549 13.02 24.89 -23.53
C MET A 549 13.72 24.31 -24.77
N GLU A 550 13.02 23.53 -25.58
CA GLU A 550 13.56 22.97 -26.84
C GLU A 550 13.99 24.08 -27.81
N ALA A 551 13.14 25.09 -28.03
CA ALA A 551 13.47 26.24 -28.87
C ALA A 551 14.70 27.03 -28.37
N SER A 552 14.87 27.14 -27.05
CA SER A 552 16.04 27.82 -26.46
C SER A 552 17.35 27.03 -26.62
N SER A 553 17.27 25.70 -26.69
CA SER A 553 18.45 24.85 -26.94
C SER A 553 18.92 24.89 -28.39
N GLU A 554 17.99 24.85 -29.35
CA GLU A 554 18.31 24.95 -30.79
C GLU A 554 18.93 26.31 -31.13
N GLY A 555 18.44 27.39 -30.52
CA GLY A 555 19.01 28.74 -30.69
C GLY A 555 20.44 28.90 -30.15
N ARG A 556 20.83 28.12 -29.13
CA ARG A 556 22.20 28.14 -28.58
C ARG A 556 23.18 27.41 -29.49
N GLU A 557 22.79 26.26 -30.05
CA GLU A 557 23.63 25.49 -30.99
C GLU A 557 23.86 26.22 -32.33
N GLY A 558 22.84 26.94 -32.83
CA GLY A 558 22.96 27.75 -34.06
C GLY A 558 23.87 28.99 -33.95
N SER A 559 24.17 29.46 -32.73
CA SER A 559 25.04 30.63 -32.50
C SER A 559 26.52 30.27 -32.32
N GLY A 560 26.85 29.00 -32.09
CA GLY A 560 28.20 28.52 -31.81
C GLY A 560 29.05 28.14 -33.03
N THR A 561 28.49 28.21 -34.25
CA THR A 561 29.17 27.84 -35.50
C THR A 561 29.57 29.03 -36.38
N GLY A 562 29.47 30.26 -35.85
CA GLY A 562 29.77 31.51 -36.57
C GLY A 562 30.82 32.39 -35.90
N GLY A 563 31.91 31.80 -35.38
CA GLY A 563 33.05 32.52 -34.79
C GLY A 563 34.38 32.10 -35.41
#